data_AF-A0A1J5H7L3-F1
#
_entry.id   AF-A0A1J5H7L3-F1
#
_cell.length_a   1.000
_cell.length_b   1.000
_cell.length_c   1.000
_cell.angle_alpha   90.00
_cell.angle_beta   90.00
_cell.angle_gamma   90.00
#
_symmetry.space_group_name_H-M   'P 1'
#
loop_
_entity.id
_entity.type
_entity.pdbx_description
1 polymer ?
#
loop_
_entity_poly.entity_id
_entity_poly.type
_entity_poly.pdbx_seq_one_letter_code
_entity_poly.pdbx_strand_id
1 'polypeptide(L)'
;MTNFKIIQKKNIWLAISGVLFVIFLAAMLAWGLKLGIDFTGGSLLEVSFKGSRPTVARVEAGLAELKLSSLIVQPAGEQDLQLKFQETSEEVHQSVLAKLNRLAPAEELRFESVGPSIGQELKTKSLYAIFFVLVAVLIYISYVFRKVSKPVASWKYGLSAIIAMFHDAVITVGVFAVLGHVYGTEINTAFVAAVLTVLGYSVHDSIVVFDRIRENLPKSDLDFPGTVNMSLNQTLLRSLNT
;
A
#
# COMPACT_ATOMS: atom_id res chain seq x y z
N MET A 1 -31.05 -8.74 17.39
CA MET A 1 -29.93 -8.22 16.59
C MET A 1 -30.24 -6.78 16.22
N THR A 2 -29.28 -5.87 16.37
CA THR A 2 -29.44 -4.46 16.01
C THR A 2 -29.68 -4.35 14.49
N ASN A 3 -30.72 -3.62 14.08
CA ASN A 3 -31.05 -3.44 12.66
C ASN A 3 -30.60 -2.04 12.22
N PHE A 4 -29.36 -1.93 11.77
CA PHE A 4 -28.80 -0.70 11.23
C PHE A 4 -29.40 -0.40 9.85
N LYS A 5 -29.77 0.86 9.62
CA LYS A 5 -30.30 1.36 8.35
C LYS A 5 -29.16 1.75 7.39
N ILE A 6 -28.32 0.78 7.01
CA ILE A 6 -27.11 0.99 6.20
C ILE A 6 -27.48 1.42 4.78
N ILE A 7 -28.35 0.66 4.12
CA ILE A 7 -28.74 0.93 2.72
C ILE A 7 -29.59 2.21 2.62
N GLN A 8 -30.44 2.48 3.60
CA GLN A 8 -31.23 3.71 3.62
C GLN A 8 -30.35 4.96 3.81
N LYS A 9 -29.17 4.80 4.43
CA LYS A 9 -28.16 5.86 4.60
C LYS A 9 -27.02 5.79 3.58
N LYS A 10 -27.14 4.98 2.51
CA LYS A 10 -26.05 4.75 1.54
C LYS A 10 -25.44 6.03 0.97
N ASN A 11 -26.23 7.08 0.75
CA ASN A 11 -25.74 8.33 0.17
C ASN A 11 -24.72 9.03 1.08
N ILE A 12 -24.88 8.91 2.41
CA ILE A 12 -23.92 9.48 3.37
C ILE A 12 -22.59 8.73 3.26
N TRP A 13 -22.64 7.40 3.29
CA TRP A 13 -21.44 6.56 3.22
C TRP A 13 -20.72 6.70 1.87
N LEU A 14 -21.47 6.70 0.77
CA LEU A 14 -20.91 6.92 -0.57
C LEU A 14 -20.32 8.32 -0.73
N ALA A 15 -20.93 9.36 -0.14
CA ALA A 15 -20.38 10.71 -0.17
C ALA A 15 -19.07 10.81 0.61
N ILE A 16 -19.01 10.27 1.83
CA ILE A 16 -17.79 10.26 2.65
C ILE A 16 -16.67 9.51 1.91
N SER A 17 -16.98 8.30 1.43
CA SER A 17 -16.03 7.46 0.69
C SER A 17 -15.56 8.15 -0.59
N GLY A 18 -16.47 8.74 -1.36
CA GLY A 18 -16.15 9.46 -2.58
C GLY A 18 -15.28 10.69 -2.35
N VAL A 19 -15.51 11.45 -1.28
CA VAL A 19 -14.65 12.59 -0.91
C VAL A 19 -13.25 12.11 -0.55
N LEU A 20 -13.12 11.06 0.27
CA LEU A 20 -11.82 10.49 0.62
C LEU A 20 -11.08 9.98 -0.63
N PHE A 21 -11.78 9.26 -1.51
CA PHE A 21 -11.22 8.80 -2.78
C PHE A 21 -10.66 9.95 -3.61
N VAL A 22 -11.42 11.04 -3.77
CA VAL A 22 -10.97 12.21 -4.54
C VAL A 22 -9.76 12.88 -3.88
N ILE A 23 -9.76 13.05 -2.56
CA ILE A 23 -8.64 13.64 -1.82
C ILE A 23 -7.36 12.83 -2.03
N PHE A 24 -7.43 11.51 -1.83
CA PHE A 24 -6.27 10.64 -1.93
C PHE A 24 -5.82 10.43 -3.37
N LEU A 25 -6.75 10.38 -4.34
CA LEU A 25 -6.40 10.38 -5.76
C LEU A 25 -5.71 11.68 -6.16
N ALA A 26 -6.20 12.83 -5.70
CA ALA A 26 -5.56 14.11 -5.95
C ALA A 26 -4.15 14.19 -5.34
N ALA A 27 -3.98 13.70 -4.12
CA ALA A 27 -2.66 13.62 -3.47
C ALA A 27 -1.69 12.73 -4.27
N MET A 28 -2.14 11.57 -4.76
CA MET A 28 -1.34 10.70 -5.63
C MET A 28 -0.92 11.40 -6.93
N LEU A 29 -1.84 12.11 -7.58
CA LEU A 29 -1.56 12.77 -8.86
C LEU A 29 -0.67 14.02 -8.68
N ALA A 30 -0.82 14.74 -7.56
CA ALA A 30 -0.07 15.96 -7.30
C ALA A 30 1.35 15.69 -6.78
N TRP A 31 1.52 14.69 -5.90
CA TRP A 31 2.79 14.44 -5.21
C TRP A 31 3.51 13.18 -5.68
N GLY A 32 2.79 12.26 -6.33
CA GLY A 32 3.34 10.96 -6.71
C GLY A 32 3.58 10.06 -5.49
N LEU A 33 4.23 8.93 -5.76
CA LEU A 33 4.65 7.98 -4.73
C LEU A 33 6.16 8.06 -4.58
N LYS A 34 6.63 8.11 -3.33
CA LYS A 34 8.06 8.10 -3.03
C LYS A 34 8.55 6.65 -3.08
N LEU A 35 9.22 6.30 -4.17
CA LEU A 35 9.72 4.94 -4.38
C LEU A 35 11.02 4.73 -3.60
N GLY A 36 11.13 3.61 -2.89
CA GLY A 36 12.36 3.17 -2.25
C GLY A 36 13.34 2.50 -3.23
N ILE A 37 14.51 2.12 -2.70
CA ILE A 37 15.61 1.54 -3.49
C ILE A 37 15.24 0.25 -4.23
N ASP A 38 14.25 -0.51 -3.73
CA ASP A 38 13.69 -1.68 -4.40
C ASP A 38 13.16 -1.39 -5.81
N PHE A 39 12.75 -0.15 -6.09
CA PHE A 39 12.17 0.23 -7.39
C PHE A 39 13.04 1.22 -8.16
N THR A 40 13.86 2.01 -7.46
CA THR A 40 14.76 2.98 -8.09
C THR A 40 16.14 2.42 -8.35
N GLY A 41 16.52 1.34 -7.67
CA GLY A 41 17.92 0.96 -7.47
C GLY A 41 18.64 1.93 -6.52
N GLY A 42 19.79 1.51 -6.01
CA GLY A 42 20.60 2.29 -5.07
C GLY A 42 21.09 1.47 -3.89
N SER A 43 21.80 2.14 -3.00
CA SER A 43 22.21 1.61 -1.70
C SER A 43 21.58 2.44 -0.59
N LEU A 44 21.18 1.74 0.46
CA LEU A 44 20.61 2.27 1.69
C LEU A 44 21.49 1.82 2.85
N LEU A 45 22.10 2.78 3.55
CA LEU A 45 22.87 2.53 4.75
C LEU A 45 22.22 3.24 5.93
N GLU A 46 21.96 2.51 6.99
CA GLU A 46 21.40 3.03 8.24
C GLU A 46 22.39 2.76 9.37
N VAL A 47 22.78 3.83 10.05
CA VAL A 47 23.80 3.79 11.11
C VAL A 47 23.29 4.49 12.36
N SER A 48 23.67 3.94 13.52
CA SER A 48 23.42 4.54 14.84
C SER A 48 24.73 5.01 15.45
N PHE A 49 24.77 6.25 15.92
CA PHE A 49 25.99 6.81 16.53
C PHE A 49 25.97 6.66 18.05
N LYS A 50 27.08 6.19 18.63
CA LYS A 50 27.26 6.13 20.08
C LYS A 50 27.52 7.54 20.61
N GLY A 51 26.57 8.10 21.33
CA GLY A 51 26.65 9.44 21.92
C GLY A 51 25.95 10.50 21.08
N SER A 52 26.67 11.53 20.63
CA SER A 52 26.08 12.61 19.84
C SER A 52 26.19 12.35 18.33
N ARG A 53 25.05 12.33 17.63
CA ARG A 53 24.98 12.22 16.17
C ARG A 53 25.69 13.41 15.48
N PRO A 54 26.62 13.16 14.54
CA PRO A 54 27.20 14.23 13.72
C PRO A 54 26.13 14.94 12.89
N THR A 55 26.35 16.23 12.59
CA THR A 55 25.43 16.97 11.72
C THR A 55 25.47 16.42 10.29
N VAL A 56 24.34 16.52 9.58
CA VAL A 56 24.20 16.09 8.17
C VAL A 56 25.33 16.67 7.30
N ALA A 57 25.56 17.98 7.40
CA ALA A 57 26.61 18.67 6.65
C ALA A 57 28.03 18.13 6.94
N ARG A 58 28.31 17.73 8.20
CA ARG A 58 29.60 17.15 8.58
C ARG A 58 29.78 15.76 7.97
N VAL A 59 28.71 14.97 7.90
CA VAL A 59 28.72 13.65 7.24
C VAL A 59 28.91 13.79 5.74
N GLU A 60 28.15 14.67 5.09
CA GLU A 60 28.28 14.94 3.65
C GLU A 60 29.70 15.40 3.29
N ALA A 61 30.28 16.33 4.07
CA ALA A 61 31.65 16.78 3.86
C ALA A 61 32.68 15.66 4.06
N GLY A 62 32.49 14.79 5.07
CA GLY A 62 33.38 13.66 5.35
C GLY A 62 33.34 12.57 4.27
N LEU A 63 32.24 12.45 3.55
CA LEU A 63 32.04 11.48 2.47
C LEU A 63 32.31 12.05 1.06
N ALA A 64 32.51 13.37 0.92
CA ALA A 64 32.73 14.02 -0.37
C ALA A 64 33.92 13.43 -1.16
N GLU A 65 34.98 13.00 -0.47
CA GLU A 65 36.15 12.37 -1.09
C GLU A 65 35.83 11.04 -1.79
N LEU A 66 34.79 10.33 -1.34
CA LEU A 66 34.36 9.06 -1.91
C LEU A 66 33.57 9.24 -3.21
N LYS A 67 33.22 10.48 -3.58
CA LYS A 67 32.49 10.83 -4.82
C LYS A 67 31.22 9.99 -5.02
N LEU A 68 30.47 9.77 -3.94
CA LEU A 68 29.20 9.05 -3.98
C LEU A 68 28.18 9.81 -4.83
N SER A 69 27.69 9.17 -5.88
CA SER A 69 26.64 9.73 -6.73
C SER A 69 25.30 9.78 -5.98
N SER A 70 24.61 10.92 -6.08
CA SER A 70 23.27 11.12 -5.52
C SER A 70 23.17 10.83 -4.01
N LEU A 71 24.21 11.18 -3.24
CA LEU A 71 24.20 11.04 -1.79
C LEU A 71 23.11 11.91 -1.16
N ILE A 72 22.22 11.29 -0.40
CA ILE A 72 21.20 11.92 0.41
C ILE A 72 21.39 11.43 1.84
N VAL A 73 21.60 12.35 2.78
CA VAL A 73 21.77 12.03 4.20
C VAL A 73 20.61 12.62 4.98
N GLN A 74 19.86 11.77 5.70
CA GLN A 74 18.66 12.16 6.42
C GLN A 74 18.69 11.59 7.86
N PRO A 75 18.20 12.34 8.86
CA PRO A 75 17.97 11.78 10.19
C PRO A 75 16.92 10.68 10.15
N ALA A 76 17.17 9.55 10.81
CA ALA A 76 16.22 8.44 10.98
C ALA A 76 15.70 8.31 12.42
N GLY A 77 16.37 8.96 13.37
CA GLY A 77 16.04 8.99 14.79
C GLY A 77 16.82 10.10 15.50
N GLU A 78 16.92 10.04 16.83
CA GLU A 78 17.75 10.99 17.58
C GLU A 78 19.24 10.80 17.29
N GLN A 79 19.70 9.54 17.34
CA GLN A 79 21.09 9.14 17.16
C GLN A 79 21.39 8.53 15.77
N ASP A 80 20.37 8.36 14.94
CA ASP A 80 20.48 7.57 13.72
C ASP A 80 20.53 8.43 12.46
N LEU A 81 21.30 7.98 11.47
CA LEU A 81 21.32 8.54 10.12
C LEU A 81 21.02 7.46 9.10
N GLN A 82 20.21 7.84 8.12
CA GLN A 82 20.00 7.10 6.90
C GLN A 82 20.74 7.80 5.75
N LEU A 83 21.56 7.05 5.04
CA LEU A 83 22.29 7.47 3.86
C LEU A 83 21.77 6.71 2.66
N LYS A 84 21.43 7.43 1.60
CA LYS A 84 21.04 6.87 0.30
C LYS A 84 22.00 7.35 -0.76
N PHE A 85 22.47 6.46 -1.60
CA PHE A 85 23.36 6.78 -2.72
C PHE A 85 23.21 5.74 -3.82
N GLN A 86 23.85 5.96 -4.96
CA GLN A 86 23.82 5.00 -6.06
C GLN A 86 24.37 3.63 -5.62
N GLU A 87 23.88 2.54 -6.24
CA GLU A 87 24.40 1.19 -6.04
C GLU A 87 25.93 1.20 -6.07
N THR A 88 26.55 0.57 -5.08
CA THR A 88 27.99 0.55 -4.93
C THR A 88 28.54 -0.83 -4.57
N SER A 89 29.85 -0.98 -4.68
CA SER A 89 30.55 -2.22 -4.31
C SER A 89 30.82 -2.30 -2.81
N GLU A 90 31.06 -3.50 -2.30
CA GLU A 90 31.34 -3.71 -0.87
C GLU A 90 32.56 -2.91 -0.39
N GLU A 91 33.55 -2.68 -1.27
CA GLU A 91 34.73 -1.89 -0.92
C GLU A 91 34.38 -0.42 -0.64
N VAL A 92 33.45 0.14 -1.40
CA VAL A 92 32.96 1.51 -1.18
C VAL A 92 32.10 1.55 0.07
N HIS A 93 31.23 0.56 0.29
CA HIS A 93 30.45 0.42 1.51
C HIS A 93 31.35 0.44 2.77
N GLN A 94 32.38 -0.39 2.82
CA GLN A 94 33.34 -0.42 3.93
C GLN A 94 34.10 0.91 4.07
N SER A 95 34.41 1.58 2.96
CA SER A 95 35.04 2.91 2.99
C SER A 95 34.12 3.98 3.60
N VAL A 96 32.81 3.92 3.31
CA VAL A 96 31.79 4.79 3.92
C VAL A 96 31.73 4.55 5.42
N LEU A 97 31.58 3.31 5.86
CA LEU A 97 31.54 2.96 7.29
C LEU A 97 32.80 3.41 8.04
N ALA A 98 33.98 3.20 7.44
CA ALA A 98 35.24 3.62 8.03
C ALA A 98 35.32 5.16 8.19
N LYS A 99 34.84 5.92 7.20
CA LYS A 99 34.77 7.39 7.28
C LYS A 99 33.76 7.85 8.34
N LEU A 100 32.59 7.22 8.42
CA LEU A 100 31.58 7.52 9.44
C LEU A 100 32.13 7.27 10.85
N ASN A 101 32.78 6.12 11.07
CA ASN A 101 33.39 5.77 12.35
C ASN A 101 34.50 6.74 12.81
N ARG A 102 35.20 7.39 11.87
CA ARG A 102 36.18 8.45 12.19
C ARG A 102 35.52 9.75 12.65
N LEU A 103 34.29 10.02 12.24
CA LEU A 103 33.54 11.22 12.66
C LEU A 103 32.96 11.04 14.06
N ALA A 104 32.36 9.88 14.30
CA ALA A 104 31.89 9.42 15.60
C ALA A 104 31.72 7.89 15.54
N PRO A 105 31.92 7.16 16.66
CA PRO A 105 31.70 5.72 16.68
C PRO A 105 30.27 5.39 16.23
N ALA A 106 30.17 4.61 15.15
CA ALA A 106 28.92 4.29 14.48
C ALA A 106 28.76 2.78 14.38
N GLU A 107 27.55 2.31 14.67
CA GLU A 107 27.13 0.94 14.49
C GLU A 107 26.23 0.86 13.25
N GLU A 108 26.55 -0.05 12.34
CA GLU A 108 25.68 -0.34 11.20
C GLU A 108 24.45 -1.07 11.69
N LEU A 109 23.28 -0.46 11.50
CA LEU A 109 22.00 -1.11 11.78
C LEU A 109 21.55 -1.95 10.58
N ARG A 110 21.76 -1.42 9.37
CA ARG A 110 21.28 -2.03 8.14
C ARG A 110 22.01 -1.49 6.92
N PHE A 111 22.41 -2.39 6.02
CA PHE A 111 22.82 -2.07 4.68
C PHE A 111 22.03 -2.90 3.66
N GLU A 112 21.45 -2.22 2.67
CA GLU A 112 20.74 -2.83 1.55
C GLU A 112 21.26 -2.20 0.26
N SER A 113 21.47 -3.02 -0.78
CA SER A 113 21.89 -2.53 -2.10
C SER A 113 21.11 -3.27 -3.18
N VAL A 114 20.49 -2.52 -4.08
CA VAL A 114 19.67 -3.03 -5.18
C VAL A 114 20.16 -2.44 -6.48
N GLY A 115 20.52 -3.29 -7.43
CA GLY A 115 20.97 -2.84 -8.73
C GLY A 115 19.84 -2.25 -9.58
N PRO A 116 20.11 -1.26 -10.46
CA PRO A 116 19.10 -0.60 -11.29
C PRO A 116 18.26 -1.57 -12.13
N SER A 117 18.90 -2.62 -12.67
CA SER A 117 18.22 -3.65 -13.46
C SER A 117 17.22 -4.45 -12.62
N ILE A 118 17.62 -4.83 -11.39
CA ILE A 118 16.75 -5.53 -10.45
C ILE A 118 15.61 -4.61 -10.01
N GLY A 119 15.90 -3.34 -9.72
CA GLY A 119 14.86 -2.38 -9.32
C GLY A 119 13.79 -2.17 -10.39
N GLN A 120 14.21 -2.05 -11.66
CA GLN A 120 13.30 -1.93 -12.79
C GLN A 120 12.48 -3.22 -13.01
N GLU A 121 13.10 -4.38 -12.82
CA GLU A 121 12.42 -5.68 -12.89
C GLU A 121 11.38 -5.83 -11.79
N LEU A 122 11.73 -5.50 -10.54
CA LEU A 122 10.82 -5.54 -9.39
C LEU A 122 9.62 -4.62 -9.60
N LYS A 123 9.85 -3.37 -10.02
CA LYS A 123 8.77 -2.43 -10.36
C LYS A 123 7.82 -3.00 -11.40
N THR A 124 8.36 -3.57 -12.47
CA THR A 124 7.56 -4.16 -13.56
C THR A 124 6.76 -5.38 -13.08
N LYS A 125 7.39 -6.27 -12.31
CA LYS A 125 6.73 -7.44 -11.72
C LYS A 125 5.62 -7.04 -10.74
N SER A 126 5.81 -6.01 -9.94
CA SER A 126 4.78 -5.48 -9.03
C SER A 126 3.55 -4.99 -9.81
N LEU A 127 3.74 -4.27 -10.92
CA LEU A 127 2.62 -3.84 -11.78
C LEU A 127 1.88 -5.03 -12.40
N TYR A 128 2.61 -6.04 -12.88
CA TYR A 128 1.99 -7.27 -13.40
C TYR A 128 1.24 -8.04 -12.32
N ALA A 129 1.79 -8.16 -11.11
CA ALA A 129 1.12 -8.83 -9.99
C ALA A 129 -0.24 -8.19 -9.68
N ILE A 130 -0.30 -6.85 -9.59
CA ILE A 130 -1.54 -6.11 -9.36
C ILE A 130 -2.54 -6.37 -10.50
N PHE A 131 -2.09 -6.28 -11.76
CA PHE A 131 -2.95 -6.54 -12.92
C PHE A 131 -3.54 -7.96 -12.91
N PHE A 132 -2.71 -8.99 -12.71
CA PHE A 132 -3.16 -10.37 -12.69
C PHE A 132 -4.09 -10.67 -11.52
N VAL A 133 -3.89 -10.06 -10.35
CA VAL A 133 -4.82 -10.19 -9.22
C VAL A 133 -6.19 -9.60 -9.56
N LEU A 134 -6.25 -8.41 -10.17
CA LEU A 134 -7.52 -7.81 -10.60
C LEU A 134 -8.27 -8.69 -11.60
N VAL A 135 -7.55 -9.26 -12.58
CA VAL A 135 -8.13 -10.20 -13.56
C VAL A 135 -8.59 -11.50 -12.89
N ALA A 136 -7.78 -12.07 -11.98
CA ALA A 136 -8.13 -13.29 -11.27
C ALA A 136 -9.39 -13.11 -10.42
N VAL A 137 -9.52 -11.96 -9.74
CA VAL A 137 -10.73 -11.63 -8.96
C VAL A 137 -11.93 -11.47 -9.88
N LEU A 138 -11.83 -10.77 -11.01
CA LEU A 138 -12.92 -10.67 -12.00
C LEU A 138 -13.41 -12.07 -12.40
N ILE A 139 -12.49 -12.96 -12.78
CA ILE A 139 -12.81 -14.31 -13.22
C ILE A 139 -13.47 -15.10 -12.08
N TYR A 140 -12.90 -15.01 -10.87
CA TYR A 140 -13.40 -15.72 -9.70
C TYR A 140 -14.82 -15.29 -9.32
N ILE A 141 -15.08 -13.98 -9.19
CA ILE A 141 -16.42 -13.45 -8.89
C ILE A 141 -17.40 -13.82 -10.00
N SER A 142 -17.00 -13.66 -11.26
CA SER A 142 -17.83 -14.03 -12.41
C SER A 142 -18.21 -15.51 -12.37
N TYR A 143 -17.28 -16.39 -11.99
CA TYR A 143 -17.52 -17.83 -11.87
C TYR A 143 -18.42 -18.18 -10.67
N VAL A 144 -18.13 -17.64 -9.48
CA VAL A 144 -18.88 -17.91 -8.24
C VAL A 144 -20.34 -17.46 -8.37
N PHE A 145 -20.57 -16.30 -8.97
CA PHE A 145 -21.90 -15.71 -9.10
C PHE A 145 -22.57 -16.02 -10.45
N ARG A 146 -21.98 -16.86 -11.32
CA ARG A 146 -22.50 -17.14 -12.69
C ARG A 146 -23.96 -17.60 -12.71
N LYS A 147 -24.40 -18.38 -11.73
CA LYS A 147 -25.74 -18.98 -11.67
C LYS A 147 -26.80 -18.09 -11.00
N VAL A 148 -26.47 -16.84 -10.66
CA VAL A 148 -27.42 -15.92 -10.03
C VAL A 148 -28.26 -15.25 -11.12
N SER A 149 -29.48 -15.77 -11.31
CA SER A 149 -30.43 -15.23 -12.27
C SER A 149 -31.57 -14.53 -11.53
N LYS A 150 -31.56 -13.20 -11.62
CA LYS A 150 -32.57 -12.22 -11.19
C LYS A 150 -32.66 -11.92 -9.68
N PRO A 151 -32.91 -10.65 -9.30
CA PRO A 151 -33.04 -9.47 -10.18
C PRO A 151 -31.70 -8.88 -10.67
N VAL A 152 -30.56 -9.27 -10.07
CA VAL A 152 -29.24 -8.75 -10.44
C VAL A 152 -28.53 -9.73 -11.38
N ALA A 153 -28.02 -9.24 -12.52
CA ALA A 153 -27.22 -10.03 -13.44
C ALA A 153 -25.83 -10.33 -12.83
N SER A 154 -25.33 -11.55 -13.00
CA SER A 154 -24.07 -12.05 -12.41
C SER A 154 -22.86 -11.14 -12.62
N TRP A 155 -22.72 -10.56 -13.82
CA TRP A 155 -21.61 -9.66 -14.14
C TRP A 155 -21.62 -8.35 -13.33
N LYS A 156 -22.79 -7.90 -12.84
CA LYS A 156 -22.89 -6.68 -12.03
C LYS A 156 -22.24 -6.86 -10.66
N TYR A 157 -22.22 -8.07 -10.10
CA TYR A 157 -21.48 -8.37 -8.87
C TYR A 157 -19.97 -8.26 -9.11
N GLY A 158 -19.47 -8.83 -10.21
CA GLY A 158 -18.06 -8.71 -10.62
C GLY A 158 -17.62 -7.27 -10.81
N LEU A 159 -18.40 -6.48 -11.57
CA LEU A 159 -18.09 -5.07 -11.78
C LEU A 159 -18.12 -4.26 -10.48
N SER A 160 -19.10 -4.51 -9.60
CA SER A 160 -19.19 -3.82 -8.31
C SER A 160 -18.00 -4.13 -7.40
N ALA A 161 -17.56 -5.40 -7.36
CA ALA A 161 -16.37 -5.79 -6.60
C ALA A 161 -15.10 -5.10 -7.12
N ILE A 162 -14.93 -5.01 -8.44
CA ILE A 162 -13.76 -4.34 -9.05
C ILE A 162 -13.74 -2.85 -8.74
N ILE A 163 -14.90 -2.18 -8.83
CA ILE A 163 -15.00 -0.76 -8.49
C ILE A 163 -14.64 -0.53 -7.02
N ALA A 164 -15.16 -1.37 -6.11
CA ALA A 164 -14.85 -1.29 -4.69
C ALA A 164 -13.35 -1.54 -4.42
N MET A 165 -12.76 -2.58 -5.00
CA MET A 165 -11.33 -2.86 -4.88
C MET A 165 -10.46 -1.72 -5.40
N PHE A 166 -10.80 -1.17 -6.57
CA PHE A 166 -10.03 -0.06 -7.15
C PHE A 166 -10.11 1.17 -6.26
N HIS A 167 -11.30 1.46 -5.73
CA HIS A 167 -11.50 2.50 -4.73
C HIS A 167 -10.62 2.29 -3.50
N ASP A 168 -10.63 1.08 -2.93
CA ASP A 168 -9.84 0.75 -1.74
C ASP A 168 -8.33 0.81 -2.00
N ALA A 169 -7.89 0.36 -3.18
CA ALA A 169 -6.50 0.50 -3.62
C ALA A 169 -6.08 1.96 -3.69
N VAL A 170 -6.88 2.82 -4.32
CA VAL A 170 -6.56 4.24 -4.48
C VAL A 170 -6.49 4.94 -3.13
N ILE A 171 -7.42 4.67 -2.21
CA ILE A 171 -7.35 5.24 -0.86
C ILE A 171 -6.10 4.76 -0.15
N THR A 172 -5.84 3.44 -0.14
CA THR A 172 -4.68 2.85 0.55
C THR A 172 -3.37 3.41 0.01
N VAL A 173 -3.20 3.44 -1.31
CA VAL A 173 -1.99 3.95 -1.96
C VAL A 173 -1.88 5.47 -1.80
N GLY A 174 -3.00 6.21 -1.87
CA GLY A 174 -2.98 7.65 -1.73
C GLY A 174 -2.71 8.14 -0.32
N VAL A 175 -3.05 7.37 0.73
CA VAL A 175 -2.53 7.62 2.08
C VAL A 175 -1.00 7.62 2.06
N PHE A 176 -0.37 6.67 1.37
CA PHE A 176 1.10 6.62 1.27
C PHE A 176 1.70 7.70 0.38
N ALA A 177 0.95 8.27 -0.57
CA ALA A 177 1.36 9.50 -1.25
C ALA A 177 1.44 10.68 -0.27
N VAL A 178 0.44 10.83 0.61
CA VAL A 178 0.44 11.86 1.66
C VAL A 178 1.60 11.63 2.64
N LEU A 179 1.78 10.40 3.13
CA LEU A 179 2.86 10.07 4.06
C LEU A 179 4.24 10.25 3.42
N GLY A 180 4.38 9.93 2.13
CA GLY A 180 5.61 10.18 1.37
C GLY A 180 5.93 11.66 1.26
N HIS A 181 4.91 12.52 1.11
CA HIS A 181 5.09 13.96 1.06
C HIS A 181 5.41 14.57 2.44
N VAL A 182 4.67 14.17 3.49
CA VAL A 182 4.76 14.78 4.83
C VAL A 182 5.91 14.21 5.65
N TYR A 183 6.10 12.89 5.62
CA TYR A 183 7.06 12.18 6.48
C TYR A 183 8.19 11.52 5.68
N GLY A 184 8.17 11.64 4.35
CA GLY A 184 9.20 11.01 3.51
C GLY A 184 9.12 9.49 3.44
N THR A 185 7.99 8.89 3.84
CA THR A 185 7.74 7.44 3.80
C THR A 185 7.88 6.91 2.37
N GLU A 186 8.65 5.85 2.21
CA GLU A 186 8.89 5.21 0.92
C GLU A 186 8.10 3.93 0.77
N ILE A 187 7.70 3.64 -0.47
CA ILE A 187 7.12 2.36 -0.82
C ILE A 187 8.18 1.44 -1.40
N ASN A 188 8.20 0.21 -0.92
CA ASN A 188 9.12 -0.86 -1.31
C ASN A 188 8.31 -2.10 -1.74
N THR A 189 8.98 -3.21 -2.01
CA THR A 189 8.30 -4.46 -2.41
C THR A 189 7.35 -4.98 -1.32
N ALA A 190 7.70 -4.80 -0.04
CA ALA A 190 6.83 -5.16 1.07
C ALA A 190 5.52 -4.36 1.09
N PHE A 191 5.55 -3.07 0.73
CA PHE A 191 4.34 -2.27 0.55
C PHE A 191 3.42 -2.86 -0.53
N VAL A 192 3.98 -3.29 -1.68
CA VAL A 192 3.18 -3.93 -2.74
C VAL A 192 2.52 -5.21 -2.22
N ALA A 193 3.26 -6.04 -1.50
CA ALA A 193 2.69 -7.24 -0.88
C ALA A 193 1.55 -6.89 0.09
N ALA A 194 1.73 -5.88 0.94
CA ALA A 194 0.70 -5.41 1.87
C ALA A 194 -0.57 -4.92 1.14
N VAL A 195 -0.43 -4.15 0.06
CA VAL A 195 -1.58 -3.70 -0.75
C VAL A 195 -2.30 -4.88 -1.37
N LEU A 196 -1.58 -5.86 -1.92
CA LEU A 196 -2.20 -7.08 -2.48
C LEU A 196 -2.96 -7.87 -1.40
N THR A 197 -2.43 -7.93 -0.18
CA THR A 197 -3.10 -8.55 0.96
C THR A 197 -4.37 -7.81 1.35
N VAL A 198 -4.32 -6.47 1.46
CA VAL A 198 -5.50 -5.63 1.75
C VAL A 198 -6.59 -5.85 0.69
N LEU A 199 -6.20 -5.91 -0.58
CA LEU A 199 -7.14 -6.19 -1.67
C LEU A 199 -7.75 -7.60 -1.58
N GLY A 200 -6.97 -8.59 -1.18
CA GLY A 200 -7.47 -9.94 -0.92
C GLY A 200 -8.57 -9.97 0.15
N TYR A 201 -8.35 -9.28 1.26
CA TYR A 201 -9.33 -9.18 2.34
C TYR A 201 -10.56 -8.35 1.96
N SER A 202 -10.40 -7.23 1.24
CA SER A 202 -11.51 -6.40 0.73
C SER A 202 -12.45 -7.22 -0.18
N VAL A 203 -11.88 -8.04 -1.07
CA VAL A 203 -12.64 -8.95 -1.93
C VAL A 203 -13.33 -10.04 -1.13
N HIS A 204 -12.62 -10.64 -0.16
CA HIS A 204 -13.18 -11.69 0.67
C HIS A 204 -14.46 -11.22 1.40
N ASP A 205 -14.42 -10.01 1.98
CA ASP A 205 -15.60 -9.46 2.66
C ASP A 205 -16.74 -9.17 1.68
N SER A 206 -16.43 -8.58 0.53
CA SER A 206 -17.40 -8.32 -0.55
C SER A 206 -18.12 -9.60 -1.01
N ILE A 207 -17.39 -10.72 -1.14
CA ILE A 207 -17.96 -12.02 -1.54
C ILE A 207 -18.95 -12.52 -0.50
N VAL A 208 -18.63 -12.43 0.79
CA VAL A 208 -19.52 -12.94 1.83
C VAL A 208 -20.78 -12.11 1.93
N VAL A 209 -20.68 -10.79 1.80
CA VAL A 209 -21.85 -9.91 1.69
C VAL A 209 -22.70 -10.29 0.47
N PHE A 210 -22.08 -10.47 -0.70
CA PHE A 210 -22.79 -10.85 -1.93
C PHE A 210 -23.43 -12.24 -1.83
N ASP A 211 -22.78 -13.19 -1.17
CA ASP A 211 -23.32 -14.52 -0.94
C ASP A 211 -24.56 -14.47 -0.05
N ARG A 212 -24.51 -13.65 1.02
CA ARG A 212 -25.66 -13.47 1.90
C ARG A 212 -26.81 -12.73 1.22
N ILE A 213 -26.52 -11.75 0.36
CA ILE A 213 -27.54 -11.11 -0.49
C ILE A 213 -28.18 -12.16 -1.39
N ARG A 214 -27.37 -12.95 -2.10
CA ARG A 214 -27.83 -14.04 -2.97
C ARG A 214 -28.72 -15.03 -2.23
N GLU A 215 -28.33 -15.45 -1.03
CA GLU A 215 -29.09 -16.41 -0.23
C GLU A 215 -30.46 -15.87 0.19
N ASN A 216 -30.53 -14.58 0.53
CA ASN A 216 -31.74 -13.95 1.03
C ASN A 216 -32.70 -13.48 -0.08
N LEU A 217 -32.19 -13.18 -1.28
CA LEU A 217 -33.01 -12.72 -2.42
C LEU A 217 -34.24 -13.59 -2.74
N PRO A 218 -34.15 -14.93 -2.81
CA PRO A 218 -35.32 -15.77 -3.05
C PRO A 218 -36.16 -16.05 -1.80
N LYS A 219 -35.67 -15.72 -0.60
CA LYS A 219 -36.30 -16.06 0.69
C LYS A 219 -36.99 -14.88 1.37
N SER A 220 -36.66 -13.66 0.98
CA SER A 220 -37.11 -12.44 1.66
C SER A 220 -38.36 -11.86 1.00
N ASP A 221 -39.34 -11.48 1.82
CA ASP A 221 -40.51 -10.72 1.38
C ASP A 221 -40.24 -9.21 1.27
N LEU A 222 -39.02 -8.77 1.59
CA LEU A 222 -38.63 -7.36 1.51
C LEU A 222 -38.33 -6.95 0.06
N ASP A 223 -38.41 -5.65 -0.21
CA ASP A 223 -37.87 -5.10 -1.45
C ASP A 223 -36.35 -5.33 -1.56
N PHE A 224 -35.78 -5.14 -2.75
CA PHE A 224 -34.35 -5.36 -2.97
C PHE A 224 -33.46 -4.57 -1.99
N PRO A 225 -33.66 -3.25 -1.77
CA PRO A 225 -32.92 -2.49 -0.76
C PRO A 225 -33.06 -3.05 0.67
N GLY A 226 -34.27 -3.45 1.08
CA GLY A 226 -34.53 -4.05 2.38
C GLY A 226 -33.81 -5.38 2.56
N THR A 227 -33.83 -6.23 1.54
CA THR A 227 -33.12 -7.52 1.51
C THR A 227 -31.61 -7.30 1.63
N VAL A 228 -31.04 -6.36 0.87
CA VAL A 228 -29.61 -6.04 0.97
C VAL A 228 -29.25 -5.52 2.35
N ASN A 229 -30.07 -4.64 2.94
CA ASN A 229 -29.84 -4.12 4.28
C ASN A 229 -29.87 -5.22 5.33
N MET A 230 -30.82 -6.15 5.22
CA MET A 230 -30.90 -7.32 6.09
C MET A 230 -29.65 -8.19 5.97
N SER A 231 -29.20 -8.49 4.74
CA SER A 231 -27.98 -9.27 4.50
C SER A 231 -26.73 -8.63 5.11
N LEU A 232 -26.57 -7.30 4.96
CA LEU A 232 -25.46 -6.57 5.57
C LEU A 232 -25.45 -6.66 7.10
N ASN A 233 -26.62 -6.52 7.74
CA ASN A 233 -26.70 -6.64 9.20
C ASN A 233 -26.37 -8.06 9.68
N GLN A 234 -26.72 -9.09 8.90
CA GLN A 234 -26.41 -10.48 9.23
C GLN A 234 -24.91 -10.79 9.10
N THR A 235 -24.20 -10.14 8.17
CA THR A 235 -22.77 -10.35 7.97
C THR A 235 -21.89 -9.42 8.83
N LEU A 236 -22.44 -8.32 9.33
CA LEU A 236 -21.68 -7.26 10.04
C LEU A 236 -20.77 -7.78 11.16
N LEU A 237 -21.30 -8.63 12.06
CA LEU A 237 -20.50 -9.17 13.17
C LEU A 237 -19.35 -10.05 12.70
N ARG A 238 -19.52 -10.77 11.58
CA ARG A 238 -18.45 -11.57 10.99
C ARG A 238 -17.36 -10.65 10.42
N SER A 239 -17.77 -9.64 9.65
CA SER A 239 -16.86 -8.67 9.02
C SER A 239 -16.05 -7.88 10.04
N LEU A 240 -16.60 -7.59 11.22
CA LEU A 240 -15.88 -6.89 12.29
C LEU A 240 -14.89 -7.79 13.07
N ASN A 241 -15.14 -9.11 13.10
CA ASN A 241 -14.35 -10.07 13.87
C ASN A 241 -13.29 -10.81 13.04
N THR A 242 -13.18 -10.52 11.74
CA THR A 242 -12.21 -11.12 10.80
C THR A 242 -11.14 -10.10 10.47
#